data_AF-A0A8H4LLD8-F1
#
_entry.id   AF-A0A8H4LLD8-F1
#
_cell.length_a   1.000
_cell.length_b   1.000
_cell.length_c   1.000
_cell.angle_alpha   90.00
_cell.angle_beta   90.00
_cell.angle_gamma   90.00
#
_symmetry.space_group_name_H-M   'P 1'
#
loop_
_entity.id
_entity.type
_entity.pdbx_description
1 polymer ?
#
loop_
_entity_poly.entity_id
_entity_poly.type
_entity_poly.pdbx_seq_one_letter_code
_entity_poly.pdbx_strand_id
1 'polypeptide(L)'
;MGSQPPPSVADLKDQFAQDNLERLSNVELPSQPTTPGIGSCEIVLDVLKSWSNDNKANIQQAIDAQVFGGKGDINWSNAFLPFMESVGVYLRDWGTILEATKAYQEFKDSGSKDDTKRLKALSLYHSAHEQIEELAQLWGMHFYNICELVIVSPDGHPSWDGPFCGAFAPINKQTEKPFIGVAFKGTNPFQLREDFVDFNYQLMEAGEELDFQPVSTGVYTGLFDKFGSMTETPFESIRAKLNLLAKAFQPASASTTQPRVHVTGHSLGGSYSSLCYAALIAAGPGLIPTSFAMGDEYTFGSPRVGSKEWAEWNNGQVGRSEGQSWRIVLNTDIVPQVPPTVLKPDQTNFYHVDQGVRIFKDSPPQLIPSEVDGPPPTPFNITNLIELIKFVGDSTEHCKR
;
A
#
# COMPACT_ATOMS: atom_id res chain seq x y z
N MET A 1 -34.15 -14.33 -13.20
CA MET A 1 -33.55 -13.92 -11.92
C MET A 1 -33.13 -12.48 -12.10
N GLY A 2 -33.76 -11.54 -11.40
CA GLY A 2 -33.39 -10.13 -11.51
C GLY A 2 -32.00 -9.93 -10.93
N SER A 3 -31.07 -9.38 -11.71
CA SER A 3 -29.79 -8.90 -11.19
C SER A 3 -30.07 -7.85 -10.13
N GLN A 4 -29.62 -8.06 -8.90
CA GLN A 4 -29.68 -7.02 -7.89
C GLN A 4 -28.93 -5.78 -8.40
N PRO A 5 -29.46 -4.57 -8.16
CA PRO A 5 -28.72 -3.36 -8.51
C PRO A 5 -27.36 -3.37 -7.81
N PRO A 6 -26.29 -2.85 -8.45
CA PRO A 6 -24.99 -2.75 -7.81
C PRO A 6 -25.13 -1.97 -6.50
N PRO A 7 -24.46 -2.40 -5.41
CA PRO A 7 -24.53 -1.71 -4.12
C PRO A 7 -24.15 -0.24 -4.27
N SER A 8 -24.79 0.63 -3.50
CA SER A 8 -24.45 2.05 -3.53
C SER A 8 -23.03 2.25 -2.99
N VAL A 9 -22.45 3.41 -3.33
CA VAL A 9 -21.09 3.77 -2.89
C VAL A 9 -20.98 3.82 -1.36
N ALA A 10 -22.06 4.22 -0.66
CA ALA A 10 -22.13 4.20 0.79
C ALA A 10 -22.23 2.76 1.34
N ASP A 11 -23.02 1.90 0.70
CA ASP A 11 -23.14 0.48 1.11
C ASP A 11 -21.79 -0.25 1.04
N LEU A 12 -20.95 0.09 0.06
CA LEU A 12 -19.61 -0.49 -0.06
C LEU A 12 -18.68 -0.10 1.08
N LYS A 13 -18.76 1.13 1.61
CA LYS A 13 -17.92 1.55 2.75
C LYS A 13 -18.27 0.74 4.01
N ASP A 14 -19.55 0.63 4.32
CA ASP A 14 -20.02 -0.14 5.48
C ASP A 14 -19.73 -1.63 5.33
N GLN A 15 -19.93 -2.17 4.12
CA GLN A 15 -19.59 -3.56 3.81
C GLN A 15 -18.10 -3.83 4.05
N PHE A 16 -17.20 -3.00 3.51
CA PHE A 16 -15.76 -3.22 3.66
C PHE A 16 -15.30 -3.06 5.10
N ALA A 17 -15.86 -2.09 5.83
CA ALA A 17 -15.61 -1.92 7.26
C ALA A 17 -16.02 -3.16 8.05
N GLN A 18 -17.21 -3.72 7.78
CA GLN A 18 -17.67 -4.93 8.44
C GLN A 18 -16.76 -6.14 8.11
N ASP A 19 -16.39 -6.31 6.85
CA ASP A 19 -15.49 -7.40 6.42
C ASP A 19 -14.11 -7.31 7.11
N ASN A 20 -13.57 -6.08 7.22
CA ASN A 20 -12.28 -5.85 7.89
C ASN A 20 -12.39 -6.08 9.40
N LEU A 21 -13.48 -5.64 10.05
CA LEU A 21 -13.72 -5.91 11.47
C LEU A 21 -13.90 -7.41 11.74
N GLU A 22 -14.58 -8.13 10.84
CA GLU A 22 -14.69 -9.59 10.92
C GLU A 22 -13.31 -10.24 10.88
N ARG A 23 -12.44 -9.84 9.93
CA ARG A 23 -11.05 -10.28 9.83
C ARG A 23 -10.26 -9.96 11.12
N LEU A 24 -10.28 -8.71 11.56
CA LEU A 24 -9.55 -8.26 12.76
C LEU A 24 -10.05 -8.94 14.05
N SER A 25 -11.33 -9.30 14.12
CA SER A 25 -11.88 -9.97 15.30
C SER A 25 -11.32 -11.37 15.55
N ASN A 26 -10.74 -12.00 14.51
CA ASN A 26 -10.20 -13.36 14.57
C ASN A 26 -8.70 -13.38 14.91
N VAL A 27 -8.09 -12.24 15.24
CA VAL A 27 -6.67 -12.13 15.60
C VAL A 27 -6.52 -11.57 17.01
N GLU A 28 -5.44 -11.96 17.69
CA GLU A 28 -5.11 -11.40 18.99
C GLU A 28 -4.60 -9.98 18.81
N LEU A 29 -5.25 -9.02 19.48
CA LEU A 29 -4.89 -7.61 19.38
C LEU A 29 -3.68 -7.32 20.27
N PRO A 30 -2.70 -6.52 19.79
CA PRO A 30 -1.64 -6.05 20.66
C PRO A 30 -2.23 -5.23 21.80
N SER A 31 -1.63 -5.35 23.00
CA SER A 31 -1.97 -4.45 24.11
C SER A 31 -1.70 -3.01 23.69
N GLN A 32 -2.63 -2.08 23.93
CA GLN A 32 -2.48 -0.67 23.52
C GLN A 32 -1.15 -0.10 24.06
N PRO A 33 -0.42 0.71 23.28
CA PRO A 33 0.77 1.36 23.79
C PRO A 33 0.37 2.27 24.96
N THR A 34 1.12 2.21 26.06
CA THR A 34 0.86 2.96 27.29
C THR A 34 1.12 4.46 27.17
N THR A 35 1.63 4.90 26.02
CA THR A 35 1.86 6.31 25.69
C THR A 35 0.78 6.79 24.73
N PRO A 36 0.02 7.85 25.07
CA PRO A 36 -0.85 8.48 24.10
C PRO A 36 0.01 8.91 22.91
N GLY A 37 -0.37 8.48 21.71
CA GLY A 37 0.28 8.92 20.47
C GLY A 37 0.34 10.44 20.50
N ILE A 38 1.57 10.98 20.47
CA ILE A 38 1.81 12.41 20.42
C ILE A 38 0.95 12.98 19.28
N GLY A 39 0.32 14.14 19.49
CA GLY A 39 -0.58 14.88 18.58
C GLY A 39 0.05 15.24 17.23
N SER A 40 0.48 14.21 16.50
CA SER A 40 1.22 14.21 15.26
C SER A 40 0.28 14.09 14.06
N CYS A 41 -0.88 13.45 14.23
CA CYS A 41 -1.87 13.35 13.16
C CYS A 41 -2.43 14.72 12.73
N GLU A 42 -2.73 15.64 13.66
CA GLU A 42 -3.23 16.98 13.28
C GLU A 42 -2.18 17.80 12.53
N ILE A 43 -0.92 17.81 12.99
CA ILE A 43 0.17 18.54 12.31
C ILE A 43 0.44 17.95 10.93
N VAL A 44 0.49 16.63 10.81
CA VAL A 44 0.69 15.95 9.52
C VAL A 44 -0.48 16.22 8.58
N LEU A 45 -1.72 16.18 9.08
CA LEU A 45 -2.90 16.52 8.31
C LEU A 45 -2.85 17.96 7.78
N ASP A 46 -2.50 18.93 8.62
CA ASP A 46 -2.38 20.34 8.22
C ASP A 46 -1.30 20.55 7.16
N VAL A 47 -0.15 19.89 7.28
CA VAL A 47 0.90 19.90 6.25
C VAL A 47 0.38 19.32 4.94
N LEU A 48 -0.30 18.17 4.98
CA LEU A 48 -0.87 17.54 3.78
C LEU A 48 -1.98 18.38 3.15
N LYS A 49 -2.80 19.07 3.95
CA LYS A 49 -3.79 20.04 3.46
C LYS A 49 -3.11 21.24 2.80
N SER A 50 -2.04 21.77 3.37
CA SER A 50 -1.25 22.85 2.75
C SER A 50 -0.71 22.40 1.40
N TRP A 51 -0.03 21.24 1.35
CA TRP A 51 0.52 20.69 0.11
C TRP A 51 -0.55 20.43 -0.95
N SER A 52 -1.72 19.93 -0.54
CA SER A 52 -2.86 19.75 -1.42
C SER A 52 -3.34 21.07 -2.02
N ASN A 53 -3.40 22.12 -1.19
CA ASN A 53 -3.82 23.44 -1.63
C ASN A 53 -2.82 24.11 -2.57
N ASP A 54 -1.52 23.98 -2.26
CA ASP A 54 -0.44 24.56 -3.04
C ASP A 54 -0.28 23.86 -4.41
N ASN A 55 -0.74 22.60 -4.54
CA ASN A 55 -0.55 21.76 -5.73
C ASN A 55 -1.86 21.35 -6.42
N LYS A 56 -2.96 22.12 -6.25
CA LYS A 56 -4.27 21.81 -6.86
C LYS A 56 -4.20 21.54 -8.37
N ALA A 57 -3.39 22.31 -9.10
CA ALA A 57 -3.24 22.15 -10.55
C ALA A 57 -2.61 20.79 -10.91
N ASN A 58 -1.59 20.34 -10.15
CA ASN A 58 -0.95 19.05 -10.36
C ASN A 58 -1.92 17.90 -10.05
N ILE A 59 -2.68 18.01 -8.95
CA ILE A 59 -3.70 17.03 -8.56
C ILE A 59 -4.79 16.93 -9.64
N GLN A 60 -5.32 18.06 -10.11
CA GLN A 60 -6.33 18.05 -11.18
C GLN A 60 -5.78 17.45 -12.47
N GLN A 61 -4.53 17.77 -12.83
CA GLN A 61 -3.89 17.18 -14.00
C GLN A 61 -3.75 15.65 -13.87
N ALA A 62 -3.37 15.15 -12.69
CA ALA A 62 -3.30 13.72 -12.42
C ALA A 62 -4.69 13.06 -12.59
N ILE A 63 -5.73 13.66 -12.01
CA ILE A 63 -7.13 13.19 -12.12
C ILE A 63 -7.60 13.15 -13.58
N ASP A 64 -7.34 14.22 -14.36
CA ASP A 64 -7.73 14.32 -15.77
C ASP A 64 -7.01 13.29 -16.65
N ALA A 65 -5.83 12.85 -16.21
CA ALA A 65 -5.02 11.82 -16.82
C ALA A 65 -5.30 10.40 -16.27
N GLN A 66 -6.24 10.23 -15.33
CA GLN A 66 -6.45 8.96 -14.60
C GLN A 66 -5.17 8.43 -13.95
N VAL A 67 -4.29 9.36 -13.56
CA VAL A 67 -2.98 9.10 -12.95
C VAL A 67 -2.13 8.17 -13.83
N PHE A 68 -2.21 8.36 -15.15
CA PHE A 68 -1.59 7.48 -16.13
C PHE A 68 -0.69 8.28 -17.07
N GLY A 69 0.60 7.97 -17.03
CA GLY A 69 1.65 8.44 -17.96
C GLY A 69 2.11 7.34 -18.93
N GLY A 70 1.91 6.07 -18.62
CA GLY A 70 2.28 4.95 -19.47
C GLY A 70 3.80 4.81 -19.62
N LYS A 71 4.27 4.42 -20.82
CA LYS A 71 5.68 4.07 -21.10
C LYS A 71 6.62 5.25 -21.40
N GLY A 72 6.13 6.49 -21.27
CA GLY A 72 6.96 7.68 -21.45
C GLY A 72 7.88 7.95 -20.26
N ASP A 73 8.51 9.12 -20.25
CA ASP A 73 9.20 9.62 -19.05
C ASP A 73 8.19 9.86 -17.91
N ILE A 74 8.68 9.81 -16.66
CA ILE A 74 7.85 10.05 -15.49
C ILE A 74 7.15 11.42 -15.57
N ASN A 75 5.83 11.40 -15.45
CA ASN A 75 5.03 12.62 -15.32
C ASN A 75 4.91 12.97 -13.83
N TRP A 76 5.59 14.03 -13.39
CA TRP A 76 5.62 14.44 -11.99
C TRP A 76 4.27 14.92 -11.46
N SER A 77 3.41 15.50 -12.30
CA SER A 77 2.05 15.85 -11.89
C SER A 77 1.25 14.60 -11.58
N ASN A 78 1.35 13.57 -12.44
CA ASN A 78 0.72 12.28 -12.19
C ASN A 78 1.28 11.61 -10.93
N ALA A 79 2.60 11.65 -10.71
CA ALA A 79 3.24 11.03 -9.55
C ALA A 79 2.88 11.73 -8.21
N PHE A 80 2.45 12.99 -8.24
CA PHE A 80 2.18 13.77 -7.03
C PHE A 80 0.94 13.28 -6.26
N LEU A 81 -0.15 12.91 -6.95
CA LEU A 81 -1.35 12.40 -6.28
C LEU A 81 -1.10 11.05 -5.57
N PRO A 82 -0.49 10.03 -6.20
CA PRO A 82 -0.03 8.80 -5.56
C PRO A 82 0.89 9.05 -4.36
N PHE A 83 1.80 10.03 -4.46
CA PHE A 83 2.62 10.43 -3.32
C PHE A 83 1.74 10.86 -2.14
N MET A 84 0.80 11.77 -2.38
CA MET A 84 -0.13 12.25 -1.35
C MET A 84 -1.03 11.14 -0.80
N GLU A 85 -1.52 10.22 -1.64
CA GLU A 85 -2.28 9.04 -1.23
C GLU A 85 -1.45 8.11 -0.32
N SER A 86 -0.19 7.83 -0.71
CA SER A 86 0.73 6.94 0.02
C SER A 86 1.16 7.49 1.39
N VAL A 87 1.16 8.81 1.55
CA VAL A 87 1.41 9.47 2.84
C VAL A 87 0.11 9.66 3.62
N GLY A 88 -1.00 9.98 2.94
CA GLY A 88 -2.30 10.20 3.55
C GLY A 88 -2.81 9.01 4.35
N VAL A 89 -2.56 7.78 3.90
CA VAL A 89 -2.95 6.55 4.63
C VAL A 89 -2.31 6.41 6.01
N TYR A 90 -1.25 7.17 6.33
CA TYR A 90 -0.67 7.21 7.68
C TYR A 90 -1.48 8.02 8.69
N LEU A 91 -2.50 8.77 8.26
CA LEU A 91 -3.40 9.51 9.15
C LEU A 91 -4.42 8.62 9.88
N ARG A 92 -4.40 7.30 9.64
CA ARG A 92 -5.29 6.35 10.32
C ARG A 92 -5.05 6.39 11.83
N ASP A 93 -6.13 6.50 12.60
CA ASP A 93 -6.08 6.36 14.05
C ASP A 93 -6.15 4.89 14.45
N TRP A 94 -4.97 4.30 14.67
CA TRP A 94 -4.84 2.92 15.12
C TRP A 94 -5.48 2.65 16.49
N GLY A 95 -5.44 3.62 17.42
CA GLY A 95 -6.06 3.48 18.73
C GLY A 95 -7.55 3.23 18.60
N THR A 96 -8.19 4.01 17.73
CA THR A 96 -9.61 3.86 17.40
C THR A 96 -9.92 2.56 16.63
N ILE A 97 -9.02 2.05 15.78
CA ILE A 97 -9.17 0.71 15.16
C ILE A 97 -9.20 -0.40 16.23
N LEU A 98 -8.35 -0.31 17.24
CA LEU A 98 -8.34 -1.27 18.35
C LEU A 98 -9.65 -1.22 19.15
N GLU A 99 -10.20 -0.03 19.39
CA GLU A 99 -11.51 0.13 20.03
C GLU A 99 -12.66 -0.44 19.18
N ALA A 100 -12.64 -0.16 17.88
CA ALA A 100 -13.62 -0.70 16.93
C ALA A 100 -13.59 -2.23 16.92
N THR A 101 -12.40 -2.82 16.90
CA THR A 101 -12.23 -4.28 16.89
C THR A 101 -12.73 -4.91 18.20
N LYS A 102 -12.40 -4.33 19.36
CA LYS A 102 -12.92 -4.79 20.66
C LYS A 102 -14.45 -4.74 20.71
N ALA A 103 -15.06 -3.65 20.25
CA ALA A 103 -16.51 -3.53 20.18
C ALA A 103 -17.13 -4.60 19.26
N TYR A 104 -16.45 -4.96 18.17
CA TYR A 104 -16.90 -6.02 17.26
C TYR A 104 -16.71 -7.43 17.84
N GLN A 105 -15.64 -7.69 18.59
CA GLN A 105 -15.46 -8.92 19.35
C GLN A 105 -16.57 -9.10 20.39
N GLU A 106 -16.91 -8.05 21.14
CA GLU A 106 -18.03 -8.07 22.09
C GLU A 106 -19.41 -8.29 21.42
N PHE A 107 -19.56 -7.86 20.17
CA PHE A 107 -20.74 -8.18 19.34
C PHE A 107 -20.79 -9.67 19.02
N LYS A 108 -19.68 -10.26 18.57
CA LYS A 108 -19.59 -11.71 18.30
C LYS A 108 -19.83 -12.54 19.55
N ASP A 109 -19.25 -12.15 20.69
CA ASP A 109 -19.42 -12.83 21.98
C ASP A 109 -20.86 -12.78 22.49
N SER A 110 -21.64 -11.77 22.09
CA SER A 110 -23.08 -11.70 22.37
C SER A 110 -23.94 -12.64 21.52
N GLY A 111 -23.31 -13.49 20.70
CA GLY A 111 -23.97 -14.34 19.71
C GLY A 111 -24.49 -13.57 18.50
N SER A 112 -23.88 -12.42 18.17
CA SER A 112 -24.24 -11.55 17.05
C SER A 112 -25.69 -11.05 17.07
N LYS A 113 -26.27 -10.86 18.27
CA LYS A 113 -27.68 -10.45 18.45
C LYS A 113 -27.85 -8.95 18.73
N ASP A 114 -26.84 -8.29 19.29
CA ASP A 114 -26.90 -6.88 19.67
C ASP A 114 -26.36 -5.98 18.55
N ASP A 115 -27.28 -5.55 17.69
CA ASP A 115 -26.96 -4.71 16.53
C ASP A 115 -26.29 -3.39 16.94
N THR A 116 -26.56 -2.90 18.15
CA THR A 116 -25.99 -1.67 18.70
C THR A 116 -24.47 -1.74 18.81
N LYS A 117 -23.93 -2.90 19.21
CA LYS A 117 -22.48 -3.11 19.30
C LYS A 117 -21.81 -3.15 17.93
N ARG A 118 -22.46 -3.80 16.96
CA ARG A 118 -22.00 -3.81 15.57
C ARG A 118 -21.97 -2.40 14.99
N LEU A 119 -23.05 -1.62 15.17
CA LEU A 119 -23.11 -0.22 14.72
C LEU A 119 -22.06 0.66 15.41
N LYS A 120 -21.83 0.47 16.71
CA LYS A 120 -20.75 1.16 17.44
C LYS A 120 -19.38 0.82 16.85
N ALA A 121 -19.12 -0.46 16.58
CA ALA A 121 -17.86 -0.90 15.98
C ALA A 121 -17.64 -0.29 14.59
N LEU A 122 -18.67 -0.29 13.73
CA LEU A 122 -18.62 0.35 12.41
C LEU A 122 -18.39 1.86 12.53
N SER A 123 -19.08 2.54 13.44
CA SER A 123 -18.89 3.97 13.67
C SER A 123 -17.45 4.31 14.09
N LEU A 124 -16.87 3.53 15.00
CA LEU A 124 -15.48 3.69 15.43
C LEU A 124 -14.51 3.42 14.27
N TYR A 125 -14.77 2.37 13.49
CA TYR A 125 -13.95 2.03 12.34
C TYR A 125 -13.94 3.15 11.29
N HIS A 126 -15.08 3.80 11.05
CA HIS A 126 -15.14 4.97 10.17
C HIS A 126 -14.42 6.19 10.74
N SER A 127 -14.61 6.50 12.04
CA SER A 127 -13.91 7.64 12.67
C SER A 127 -12.39 7.47 12.66
N ALA A 128 -11.90 6.24 12.72
CA ALA A 128 -10.46 5.96 12.62
C ALA A 128 -9.83 6.39 11.27
N HIS A 129 -10.65 6.60 10.23
CA HIS A 129 -10.20 7.02 8.90
C HIS A 129 -10.67 8.43 8.52
N GLU A 130 -11.28 9.19 9.45
CA GLU A 130 -11.90 10.49 9.15
C GLU A 130 -10.91 11.50 8.58
N GLN A 131 -9.68 11.54 9.09
CA GLN A 131 -8.65 12.44 8.57
C GLN A 131 -8.19 12.08 7.16
N ILE A 132 -8.17 10.78 6.82
CA ILE A 132 -7.87 10.31 5.46
C ILE A 132 -9.00 10.71 4.52
N GLU A 133 -10.25 10.52 4.96
CA GLU A 133 -11.45 10.93 4.20
C GLU A 133 -11.49 12.45 4.00
N GLU A 134 -11.19 13.25 5.03
CA GLU A 134 -11.13 14.72 4.92
C GLU A 134 -10.09 15.15 3.88
N LEU A 135 -8.90 14.53 3.91
CA LEU A 135 -7.85 14.80 2.94
C LEU A 135 -8.28 14.38 1.51
N ALA A 136 -8.87 13.19 1.35
CA ALA A 136 -9.37 12.70 0.06
C ALA A 136 -10.45 13.62 -0.54
N GLN A 137 -11.32 14.20 0.29
CA GLN A 137 -12.37 15.12 -0.15
C GLN A 137 -11.79 16.42 -0.73
N LEU A 138 -10.62 16.87 -0.28
CA LEU A 138 -9.93 18.01 -0.91
C LEU A 138 -9.49 17.72 -2.35
N TRP A 139 -9.33 16.45 -2.70
CA TRP A 139 -9.01 15.98 -4.05
C TRP A 139 -10.26 15.60 -4.85
N GLY A 140 -11.45 15.76 -4.28
CA GLY A 140 -12.71 15.34 -4.90
C GLY A 140 -12.93 13.83 -4.86
N MET A 141 -12.38 13.14 -3.86
CA MET A 141 -12.39 11.68 -3.74
C MET A 141 -12.94 11.22 -2.38
N HIS A 142 -13.39 9.97 -2.33
CA HIS A 142 -13.68 9.21 -1.13
C HIS A 142 -12.56 8.21 -0.85
N PHE A 143 -12.33 7.95 0.43
CA PHE A 143 -11.45 6.90 0.89
C PHE A 143 -12.23 5.63 1.26
N TYR A 144 -11.65 4.46 0.94
CA TYR A 144 -12.15 3.13 1.29
C TYR A 144 -11.01 2.31 1.88
N ASN A 145 -11.14 1.82 3.12
CA ASN A 145 -10.20 0.80 3.60
C ASN A 145 -10.57 -0.54 2.96
N ILE A 146 -9.71 -1.05 2.09
CA ILE A 146 -9.97 -2.27 1.32
C ILE A 146 -9.57 -3.49 2.14
N CYS A 147 -8.41 -3.48 2.77
CA CYS A 147 -7.89 -4.69 3.41
C CYS A 147 -6.91 -4.35 4.53
N GLU A 148 -7.17 -4.90 5.72
CA GLU A 148 -6.20 -4.92 6.81
C GLU A 148 -5.17 -6.01 6.56
N LEU A 149 -3.90 -5.67 6.35
CA LEU A 149 -2.84 -6.65 6.16
C LEU A 149 -2.39 -7.14 7.54
N VAL A 150 -3.18 -8.06 8.10
CA VAL A 150 -2.87 -8.64 9.41
C VAL A 150 -1.59 -9.46 9.27
N ILE A 151 -0.49 -8.88 9.71
CA ILE A 151 0.73 -9.64 9.96
C ILE A 151 0.67 -9.91 11.46
N VAL A 152 0.86 -11.16 11.87
CA VAL A 152 0.91 -11.50 13.29
C VAL A 152 2.00 -10.65 13.93
N SER A 153 1.66 -9.85 14.95
CA SER A 153 2.69 -9.19 15.74
C SER A 153 3.48 -10.30 16.39
N PRO A 154 4.82 -10.34 16.26
CA PRO A 154 5.60 -11.12 17.19
C PRO A 154 5.21 -10.68 18.61
N ASP A 155 5.11 -11.64 19.52
CA ASP A 155 4.95 -11.40 20.94
C ASP A 155 5.91 -10.28 21.38
N GLY A 156 5.37 -9.12 21.81
CA GLY A 156 6.18 -8.04 22.38
C GLY A 156 6.11 -6.66 21.75
N HIS A 157 5.32 -6.40 20.69
CA HIS A 157 5.20 -5.06 20.08
C HIS A 157 3.82 -4.41 20.32
N PRO A 158 3.57 -3.81 21.50
CA PRO A 158 2.29 -3.18 21.86
C PRO A 158 1.93 -1.94 21.02
N SER A 159 2.86 -1.38 20.24
CA SER A 159 2.68 -0.11 19.52
C SER A 159 2.49 -0.25 17.99
N TRP A 160 2.25 -1.45 17.48
CA TRP A 160 2.27 -1.69 16.04
C TRP A 160 1.01 -1.21 15.32
N ASP A 161 1.12 -0.10 14.59
CA ASP A 161 0.16 0.37 13.59
C ASP A 161 0.46 -0.30 12.24
N GLY A 162 -0.05 -1.53 12.09
CA GLY A 162 0.29 -2.46 11.00
C GLY A 162 -0.08 -1.97 9.59
N PRO A 163 0.44 -2.63 8.54
CA PRO A 163 0.16 -2.22 7.16
C PRO A 163 -1.30 -2.49 6.78
N PHE A 164 -1.81 -1.70 5.86
CA PHE A 164 -3.15 -1.89 5.30
C PHE A 164 -3.23 -1.33 3.88
N CYS A 165 -4.28 -1.71 3.15
CA CYS A 165 -4.55 -1.29 1.79
C CYS A 165 -5.81 -0.43 1.76
N GLY A 166 -5.70 0.78 1.24
CA GLY A 166 -6.81 1.71 1.00
C GLY A 166 -7.03 1.98 -0.49
N ALA A 167 -8.22 2.43 -0.84
CA ALA A 167 -8.58 2.95 -2.15
C ALA A 167 -9.06 4.40 -2.06
N PHE A 168 -8.74 5.18 -3.07
CA PHE A 168 -9.27 6.51 -3.33
C PHE A 168 -10.09 6.45 -4.63
N ALA A 169 -11.35 6.86 -4.58
CA ALA A 169 -12.20 6.91 -5.76
C ALA A 169 -12.94 8.25 -5.85
N PRO A 170 -13.17 8.83 -7.04
CA PRO A 170 -13.88 10.10 -7.19
C PRO A 170 -15.26 10.13 -6.51
N ILE A 171 -15.61 11.24 -5.85
CA ILE A 171 -16.92 11.43 -5.20
C ILE A 171 -18.05 11.30 -6.23
N ASN A 172 -17.85 11.91 -7.39
CA ASN A 172 -18.78 11.84 -8.51
C ASN A 172 -18.28 10.82 -9.53
N LYS A 173 -19.19 10.08 -10.16
CA LYS A 173 -18.82 9.18 -11.27
C LYS A 173 -18.14 9.99 -12.37
N GLN A 174 -16.84 9.78 -12.57
CA GLN A 174 -16.10 10.35 -13.68
C GLN A 174 -16.39 9.53 -14.94
N THR A 175 -17.46 9.88 -15.63
CA THR A 175 -18.06 9.01 -16.66
C THR A 175 -17.21 8.83 -17.91
N GLU A 176 -16.32 9.78 -18.21
CA GLU A 176 -15.46 9.72 -19.40
C GLU A 176 -14.14 8.99 -19.13
N LYS A 177 -13.61 9.14 -17.91
CA LYS A 177 -12.27 8.70 -17.52
C LYS A 177 -12.26 8.20 -16.06
N PRO A 178 -12.97 7.11 -15.74
CA PRO A 178 -13.05 6.62 -14.37
C PRO A 178 -11.69 6.09 -13.90
N PHE A 179 -11.32 6.34 -12.65
CA PHE A 179 -10.09 5.82 -12.07
C PHE A 179 -10.24 5.51 -10.58
N ILE A 180 -9.32 4.72 -10.04
CA ILE A 180 -9.23 4.34 -8.63
C ILE A 180 -7.74 4.33 -8.25
N GLY A 181 -7.38 5.06 -7.20
CA GLY A 181 -6.06 4.95 -6.59
C GLY A 181 -6.02 3.90 -5.51
N VAL A 182 -4.99 3.08 -5.46
CA VAL A 182 -4.80 2.04 -4.43
C VAL A 182 -3.52 2.33 -3.67
N ALA A 183 -3.61 2.59 -2.38
CA ALA A 183 -2.47 2.97 -1.56
C ALA A 183 -2.23 1.96 -0.43
N PHE A 184 -0.98 1.54 -0.28
CA PHE A 184 -0.53 0.69 0.82
C PHE A 184 0.19 1.52 1.87
N LYS A 185 -0.25 1.41 3.13
CA LYS A 185 0.47 1.97 4.29
C LYS A 185 1.68 1.10 4.59
N GLY A 186 2.85 1.72 4.77
CA GLY A 186 4.01 1.06 5.35
C GLY A 186 4.00 1.10 6.89
N THR A 187 5.15 0.76 7.49
CA THR A 187 5.40 0.95 8.92
C THR A 187 5.62 2.43 9.24
N ASN A 188 5.31 2.83 10.48
CA ASN A 188 5.41 4.23 10.92
C ASN A 188 6.86 4.72 10.79
N PRO A 189 7.13 5.85 10.10
CA PRO A 189 8.48 6.36 9.88
C PRO A 189 9.28 6.61 11.17
N PHE A 190 8.61 6.92 12.28
CA PHE A 190 9.24 7.10 13.58
C PHE A 190 9.55 5.78 14.30
N GLN A 191 8.90 4.68 13.89
CA GLN A 191 9.11 3.31 14.39
C GLN A 191 10.01 2.48 13.45
N LEU A 192 10.27 2.96 12.22
CA LEU A 192 11.16 2.31 11.25
C LEU A 192 12.51 1.89 11.82
N ARG A 193 13.03 2.57 12.85
CA ARG A 193 14.32 2.23 13.49
C ARG A 193 14.32 0.87 14.18
N GLU A 194 13.17 0.43 14.71
CA GLU A 194 13.01 -0.88 15.35
C GLU A 194 12.60 -1.91 14.29
N ASP A 195 11.65 -1.58 13.42
CA ASP A 195 11.11 -2.52 12.41
C ASP A 195 12.12 -2.88 11.29
N PHE A 196 13.05 -1.97 10.96
CA PHE A 196 14.05 -2.23 9.90
C PHE A 196 14.94 -3.43 10.23
N VAL A 197 15.09 -3.70 11.52
CA VAL A 197 15.88 -4.77 12.10
C VAL A 197 15.17 -6.13 11.92
N ASP A 198 13.85 -6.10 11.91
CA ASP A 198 12.98 -7.29 11.93
C ASP A 198 12.44 -7.68 10.55
N PHE A 199 12.81 -6.95 9.50
CA PHE A 199 12.54 -7.41 8.13
C PHE A 199 13.10 -8.81 7.95
N ASN A 200 12.22 -9.78 7.69
CA ASN A 200 12.65 -11.11 7.32
C ASN A 200 13.35 -11.04 5.96
N TYR A 201 14.67 -10.92 5.99
CA TYR A 201 15.58 -10.86 4.84
C TYR A 201 15.78 -12.24 4.17
N GLN A 202 14.71 -13.03 4.14
CA GLN A 202 14.68 -14.31 3.47
C GLN A 202 13.88 -14.17 2.19
N LEU A 203 14.37 -14.85 1.15
CA LEU A 203 13.62 -15.10 -0.06
C LEU A 203 12.88 -16.42 0.11
N MET A 204 11.65 -16.45 -0.35
CA MET A 204 10.86 -17.67 -0.55
C MET A 204 10.38 -17.75 -1.98
N GLU A 205 10.09 -18.96 -2.45
CA GLU A 205 9.38 -19.15 -3.72
C GLU A 205 7.93 -18.67 -3.57
N ALA A 206 7.49 -17.77 -4.46
CA ALA A 206 6.10 -17.32 -4.50
C ALA A 206 5.15 -18.41 -5.02
N GLY A 207 3.84 -18.16 -4.94
CA GLY A 207 2.81 -18.94 -5.62
C GLY A 207 2.65 -18.56 -7.09
N GLU A 208 1.60 -19.13 -7.71
CA GLU A 208 1.25 -18.91 -9.12
C GLU A 208 0.98 -17.43 -9.45
N GLU A 209 0.53 -16.64 -8.47
CA GLU A 209 0.23 -15.22 -8.60
C GLU A 209 1.44 -14.39 -9.06
N LEU A 210 2.63 -14.86 -8.72
CA LEU A 210 3.91 -14.27 -9.10
C LEU A 210 4.80 -15.27 -9.84
N ASP A 211 4.21 -16.26 -10.53
CA ASP A 211 4.92 -17.23 -11.38
C ASP A 211 6.12 -17.88 -10.68
N PHE A 212 5.94 -18.25 -9.41
CA PHE A 212 6.94 -18.91 -8.57
C PHE A 212 8.27 -18.14 -8.41
N GLN A 213 8.27 -16.82 -8.62
CA GLN A 213 9.50 -16.04 -8.49
C GLN A 213 9.97 -15.91 -7.03
N PRO A 214 11.29 -15.88 -6.76
CA PRO A 214 11.79 -15.72 -5.40
C PRO A 214 11.59 -14.28 -4.87
N VAL A 215 10.82 -14.14 -3.79
CA VAL A 215 10.39 -12.84 -3.22
C VAL A 215 10.59 -12.80 -1.70
N SER A 216 10.56 -11.60 -1.12
CA SER A 216 10.67 -11.40 0.33
C SER A 216 9.59 -12.16 1.07
N THR A 217 10.00 -13.03 2.00
CA THR A 217 9.07 -13.82 2.82
C THR A 217 8.09 -12.92 3.59
N GLY A 218 8.57 -11.85 4.24
CA GLY A 218 7.70 -10.98 5.05
C GLY A 218 6.63 -10.25 4.22
N VAL A 219 7.01 -9.74 3.05
CA VAL A 219 6.08 -9.03 2.16
C VAL A 219 5.12 -10.01 1.48
N TYR A 220 5.62 -11.16 1.02
CA TYR A 220 4.80 -12.16 0.35
C TYR A 220 3.75 -12.74 1.27
N THR A 221 4.15 -13.26 2.44
CA THR A 221 3.22 -13.82 3.43
C THR A 221 2.17 -12.80 3.85
N GLY A 222 2.57 -11.55 4.09
CA GLY A 222 1.69 -10.41 4.39
C GLY A 222 0.54 -10.19 3.38
N LEU A 223 0.72 -10.58 2.11
CA LEU A 223 -0.22 -10.30 1.02
C LEU A 223 -0.91 -11.57 0.47
N PHE A 224 -0.22 -12.70 0.44
CA PHE A 224 -0.66 -13.93 -0.25
C PHE A 224 -0.88 -15.12 0.68
N ASP A 225 -0.48 -15.08 1.95
CA ASP A 225 -0.84 -16.13 2.90
C ASP A 225 -2.20 -15.89 3.54
N LYS A 226 -2.79 -16.97 4.06
CA LYS A 226 -4.01 -16.92 4.87
C LYS A 226 -3.64 -16.69 6.32
N PHE A 227 -4.38 -15.82 7.00
CA PHE A 227 -4.17 -15.53 8.42
C PHE A 227 -5.31 -16.08 9.28
N GLY A 228 -4.97 -16.68 10.42
CA GLY A 228 -5.93 -17.26 11.35
C GLY A 228 -6.84 -18.31 10.70
N SER A 229 -8.15 -18.20 10.92
CA SER A 229 -9.18 -19.08 10.34
C SER A 229 -9.71 -18.60 8.98
N MET A 230 -9.08 -17.60 8.36
CA MET A 230 -9.60 -17.02 7.13
C MET A 230 -9.40 -17.92 5.91
N THR A 231 -10.42 -17.93 5.06
CA THR A 231 -10.44 -18.73 3.83
C THR A 231 -9.80 -18.03 2.64
N GLU A 232 -9.78 -16.69 2.64
CA GLU A 232 -9.21 -15.84 1.59
C GLU A 232 -7.91 -15.18 2.02
N THR A 233 -7.02 -14.96 1.05
CA THR A 233 -5.78 -14.19 1.24
C THR A 233 -6.08 -12.68 1.19
N PRO A 234 -5.22 -11.82 1.77
CA PRO A 234 -5.35 -10.38 1.62
C PRO A 234 -5.43 -9.93 0.15
N PHE A 235 -4.64 -10.52 -0.74
CA PHE A 235 -4.66 -10.22 -2.17
C PHE A 235 -6.00 -10.56 -2.83
N GLU A 236 -6.58 -11.72 -2.52
CA GLU A 236 -7.90 -12.11 -3.01
C GLU A 236 -8.96 -11.10 -2.57
N SER A 237 -8.92 -10.68 -1.30
CA SER A 237 -9.83 -9.67 -0.74
C SER A 237 -9.68 -8.31 -1.43
N ILE A 238 -8.43 -7.84 -1.61
CA ILE A 238 -8.12 -6.60 -2.33
C ILE A 238 -8.70 -6.66 -3.74
N ARG A 239 -8.43 -7.74 -4.48
CA ARG A 239 -8.90 -7.86 -5.87
C ARG A 239 -10.43 -7.92 -5.94
N ALA A 240 -11.09 -8.62 -5.02
CA ALA A 240 -12.55 -8.71 -4.97
C ALA A 240 -13.19 -7.33 -4.71
N LYS A 241 -12.69 -6.60 -3.72
CA LYS A 241 -13.21 -5.28 -3.35
C LYS A 241 -12.89 -4.21 -4.40
N LEU A 242 -11.73 -4.27 -5.06
CA LEU A 242 -11.43 -3.42 -6.23
C LEU A 242 -12.39 -3.70 -7.39
N ASN A 243 -12.77 -4.95 -7.63
CA ASN A 243 -13.79 -5.27 -8.63
C ASN A 243 -15.16 -4.69 -8.26
N LEU A 244 -15.55 -4.70 -6.98
CA LEU A 244 -16.79 -4.09 -6.52
C LEU A 244 -16.78 -2.57 -6.71
N LEU A 245 -15.69 -1.90 -6.30
CA LEU A 245 -15.50 -0.46 -6.53
C LEU A 245 -15.54 -0.14 -8.03
N ALA A 246 -14.78 -0.88 -8.84
CA ALA A 246 -14.72 -0.65 -10.28
C ALA A 246 -16.11 -0.75 -10.94
N LYS A 247 -16.92 -1.73 -10.54
CA LYS A 247 -18.31 -1.86 -11.02
C LYS A 247 -19.21 -0.73 -10.54
N ALA A 248 -19.07 -0.30 -9.28
CA ALA A 248 -19.86 0.80 -8.74
C ALA A 248 -19.57 2.14 -9.44
N PHE A 249 -18.30 2.36 -9.81
CA PHE A 249 -17.83 3.55 -10.52
C PHE A 249 -17.87 3.43 -12.05
N GLN A 250 -18.27 2.28 -12.59
CA GLN A 250 -18.48 2.13 -14.02
C GLN A 250 -19.67 3.00 -14.49
N PRO A 251 -19.53 3.75 -15.61
CA PRO A 251 -20.60 4.59 -16.12
C PRO A 251 -21.72 3.73 -16.72
N ALA A 252 -22.98 4.00 -16.36
CA ALA A 252 -24.14 3.27 -16.87
C ALA A 252 -24.28 3.37 -18.40
N SER A 253 -23.79 4.46 -19.00
CA SER A 253 -23.81 4.73 -20.44
C SER A 253 -22.59 4.19 -21.21
N ALA A 254 -21.56 3.71 -20.51
CA ALA A 254 -20.30 3.26 -21.10
C ALA A 254 -19.90 1.91 -20.53
N SER A 255 -20.69 0.87 -20.81
CA SER A 255 -20.48 -0.51 -20.34
C SER A 255 -19.13 -1.11 -20.76
N THR A 256 -18.37 -0.43 -21.63
CA THR A 256 -17.04 -0.83 -22.10
C THR A 256 -15.89 -0.04 -21.46
N THR A 257 -16.14 1.10 -20.81
CA THR A 257 -15.07 1.91 -20.21
C THR A 257 -14.83 1.44 -18.78
N GLN A 258 -13.74 0.69 -18.59
CA GLN A 258 -13.29 0.22 -17.28
C GLN A 258 -12.56 1.34 -16.53
N PRO A 259 -12.74 1.46 -15.19
CA PRO A 259 -11.89 2.32 -14.38
C PRO A 259 -10.42 1.92 -14.50
N ARG A 260 -9.53 2.90 -14.58
CA ARG A 260 -8.09 2.68 -14.52
C ARG A 260 -7.63 2.66 -13.06
N VAL A 261 -6.85 1.65 -12.68
CA VAL A 261 -6.33 1.48 -11.31
C VAL A 261 -4.84 1.79 -11.29
N HIS A 262 -4.43 2.80 -10.53
CA HIS A 262 -3.02 3.01 -10.18
C HIS A 262 -2.75 2.48 -8.78
N VAL A 263 -1.50 2.06 -8.52
CA VAL A 263 -1.08 1.50 -7.23
C VAL A 263 0.07 2.31 -6.67
N THR A 264 0.08 2.52 -5.36
CA THR A 264 1.12 3.27 -4.69
C THR A 264 1.40 2.80 -3.28
N GLY A 265 2.58 3.16 -2.78
CA GLY A 265 2.96 2.92 -1.40
C GLY A 265 4.28 3.57 -1.06
N HIS A 266 4.43 3.89 0.22
CA HIS A 266 5.65 4.45 0.79
C HIS A 266 6.32 3.45 1.74
N SER A 267 7.65 3.40 1.75
CA SER A 267 8.44 2.50 2.61
C SER A 267 7.99 1.04 2.43
N LEU A 268 7.65 0.32 3.51
CA LEU A 268 7.07 -1.03 3.42
C LEU A 268 5.79 -1.10 2.56
N GLY A 269 5.00 -0.03 2.52
CA GLY A 269 3.84 0.06 1.63
C GLY A 269 4.24 0.00 0.16
N GLY A 270 5.40 0.55 -0.20
CA GLY A 270 5.98 0.42 -1.53
C GLY A 270 6.28 -1.04 -1.88
N SER A 271 6.76 -1.81 -0.91
CA SER A 271 7.00 -3.24 -1.11
C SER A 271 5.72 -4.03 -1.39
N TYR A 272 4.66 -3.77 -0.63
CA TYR A 272 3.34 -4.36 -0.86
C TYR A 272 2.74 -3.93 -2.20
N SER A 273 2.90 -2.65 -2.54
CA SER A 273 2.51 -2.12 -3.85
C SER A 273 3.16 -2.91 -4.98
N SER A 274 4.47 -3.17 -4.93
CA SER A 274 5.18 -3.86 -6.01
C SER A 274 4.72 -5.29 -6.20
N LEU A 275 4.52 -6.06 -5.12
CA LEU A 275 4.00 -7.42 -5.27
C LEU A 275 2.52 -7.44 -5.71
N CYS A 276 1.70 -6.52 -5.18
CA CYS A 276 0.29 -6.43 -5.54
C CYS A 276 0.13 -6.02 -7.02
N TYR A 277 0.84 -5.00 -7.46
CA TYR A 277 0.81 -4.52 -8.83
C TYR A 277 1.26 -5.61 -9.80
N ALA A 278 2.37 -6.30 -9.51
CA ALA A 278 2.87 -7.42 -10.31
C ALA A 278 1.83 -8.53 -10.46
N ALA A 279 1.19 -8.95 -9.37
CA ALA A 279 0.15 -9.97 -9.39
C ALA A 279 -1.12 -9.52 -10.14
N LEU A 280 -1.48 -8.24 -10.07
CA LEU A 280 -2.61 -7.67 -10.81
C LEU A 280 -2.36 -7.62 -12.32
N ILE A 281 -1.13 -7.34 -12.77
CA ILE A 281 -0.79 -7.28 -14.21
C ILE A 281 -0.44 -8.64 -14.81
N ALA A 282 0.04 -9.60 -14.01
CA ALA A 282 0.47 -10.91 -14.49
C ALA A 282 -0.69 -11.83 -14.92
N ALA A 283 -1.90 -11.62 -14.39
CA ALA A 283 -3.15 -12.34 -14.65
C ALA A 283 -2.99 -13.77 -15.24
N GLY A 284 -2.68 -14.74 -14.38
CA GLY A 284 -2.61 -16.16 -14.74
C GLY A 284 -3.97 -16.82 -15.01
N PRO A 285 -3.98 -18.00 -15.67
CA PRO A 285 -5.21 -18.77 -15.89
C PRO A 285 -5.82 -19.23 -14.56
N GLY A 286 -7.08 -18.86 -14.28
CA GLY A 286 -7.81 -19.23 -13.05
C GLY A 286 -8.20 -18.04 -12.18
N LEU A 287 -7.62 -16.86 -12.41
CA LEU A 287 -8.02 -15.64 -11.72
C LEU A 287 -9.31 -15.07 -12.35
N ILE A 288 -10.36 -14.85 -11.54
CA ILE A 288 -11.54 -14.01 -11.86
C ILE A 288 -11.10 -12.75 -12.64
N PRO A 289 -11.68 -12.50 -13.84
CA PRO A 289 -11.39 -11.32 -14.65
C PRO A 289 -11.58 -10.01 -13.87
N THR A 290 -10.72 -9.03 -14.11
CA THR A 290 -10.86 -7.69 -13.52
C THR A 290 -11.90 -6.86 -14.27
N SER A 291 -12.63 -6.03 -13.52
CA SER A 291 -13.58 -5.02 -14.04
C SER A 291 -12.91 -3.65 -14.22
N PHE A 292 -11.59 -3.62 -14.11
CA PHE A 292 -10.73 -2.45 -14.18
C PHE A 292 -9.52 -2.74 -15.07
N ALA A 293 -8.97 -1.68 -15.66
CA ALA A 293 -7.70 -1.70 -16.37
C ALA A 293 -6.57 -1.25 -15.44
N MET A 294 -5.37 -1.81 -15.57
CA MET A 294 -4.22 -1.35 -14.79
C MET A 294 -3.60 -0.09 -15.40
N GLY A 295 -3.31 0.89 -14.56
CA GLY A 295 -2.55 2.10 -14.85
C GLY A 295 -1.12 1.97 -14.36
N ASP A 296 -0.54 3.07 -13.88
CA ASP A 296 0.85 3.10 -13.41
C ASP A 296 0.95 2.70 -11.93
N GLU A 297 2.14 2.24 -11.52
CA GLU A 297 2.54 2.10 -10.13
C GLU A 297 3.54 3.20 -9.76
N TYR A 298 3.42 3.75 -8.56
CA TYR A 298 4.35 4.71 -7.99
C TYR A 298 4.75 4.30 -6.58
N THR A 299 6.01 3.92 -6.40
CA THR A 299 6.55 3.60 -5.07
C THR A 299 7.51 4.68 -4.59
N PHE A 300 7.45 4.99 -3.29
CA PHE A 300 8.25 6.04 -2.66
C PHE A 300 9.10 5.46 -1.54
N GLY A 301 10.43 5.55 -1.66
CA GLY A 301 11.33 5.02 -0.63
C GLY A 301 11.18 3.51 -0.41
N SER A 302 10.78 2.75 -1.43
CA SER A 302 10.53 1.31 -1.30
C SER A 302 11.82 0.49 -1.13
N PRO A 303 11.86 -0.45 -0.16
CA PRO A 303 12.85 -1.51 -0.10
C PRO A 303 12.86 -2.40 -1.36
N ARG A 304 13.92 -3.21 -1.52
CA ARG A 304 13.92 -4.33 -2.49
C ARG A 304 12.96 -5.43 -2.03
N VAL A 305 12.31 -6.12 -2.96
CA VAL A 305 11.26 -7.11 -2.61
C VAL A 305 11.44 -8.50 -3.20
N GLY A 306 12.43 -8.73 -4.05
CA GLY A 306 12.70 -10.06 -4.57
C GLY A 306 14.10 -10.23 -5.13
N SER A 307 14.37 -11.42 -5.66
CA SER A 307 15.64 -11.75 -6.29
C SER A 307 15.79 -11.10 -7.68
N LYS A 308 16.88 -11.44 -8.38
CA LYS A 308 17.08 -11.00 -9.76
C LYS A 308 16.01 -11.56 -10.68
N GLU A 309 15.68 -12.84 -10.52
CA GLU A 309 14.67 -13.55 -11.29
C GLU A 309 13.30 -12.88 -11.15
N TRP A 310 12.93 -12.50 -9.91
CA TRP A 310 11.73 -11.70 -9.68
C TRP A 310 11.78 -10.34 -10.40
N ALA A 311 12.90 -9.61 -10.32
CA ALA A 311 13.01 -8.30 -10.96
C ALA A 311 12.93 -8.38 -12.49
N GLU A 312 13.62 -9.36 -13.10
CA GLU A 312 13.56 -9.66 -14.53
C GLU A 312 12.14 -10.01 -14.97
N TRP A 313 11.47 -10.90 -14.22
CA TRP A 313 10.10 -11.29 -14.49
C TRP A 313 9.14 -10.11 -14.38
N ASN A 314 9.22 -9.31 -13.31
CA ASN A 314 8.36 -8.15 -13.12
C ASN A 314 8.58 -7.11 -14.23
N ASN A 315 9.83 -6.80 -14.59
CA ASN A 315 10.14 -5.90 -15.71
C ASN A 315 9.50 -6.41 -17.02
N GLY A 316 9.52 -7.73 -17.24
CA GLY A 316 8.84 -8.38 -18.37
C GLY A 316 7.32 -8.23 -18.34
N GLN A 317 6.68 -8.40 -17.18
CA GLN A 317 5.23 -8.20 -17.03
C GLN A 317 4.84 -6.74 -17.25
N VAL A 318 5.56 -5.82 -16.61
CA VAL A 318 5.38 -4.38 -16.79
C VAL A 318 5.54 -4.02 -18.26
N GLY A 319 6.58 -4.50 -18.94
CA GLY A 319 6.82 -4.24 -20.36
C GLY A 319 5.68 -4.67 -21.31
N ARG A 320 4.85 -5.65 -20.91
CA ARG A 320 3.66 -6.11 -21.65
C ARG A 320 2.38 -5.36 -21.27
N SER A 321 2.36 -4.70 -20.12
CA SER A 321 1.23 -3.90 -19.64
C SER A 321 1.21 -2.49 -20.25
N GLU A 322 0.06 -1.82 -20.21
CA GLU A 322 -0.05 -0.41 -20.64
C GLU A 322 0.70 0.55 -19.70
N GLY A 323 0.67 0.25 -18.39
CA GLY A 323 1.24 1.10 -17.34
C GLY A 323 2.70 0.85 -17.04
N GLN A 324 3.29 1.73 -16.26
CA GLN A 324 4.69 1.67 -15.82
C GLN A 324 4.76 1.61 -14.29
N SER A 325 5.71 0.83 -13.77
CA SER A 325 6.12 0.86 -12.37
C SER A 325 7.28 1.83 -12.19
N TRP A 326 7.07 2.92 -11.44
CA TRP A 326 8.07 3.94 -11.12
C TRP A 326 8.52 3.79 -9.68
N ARG A 327 9.84 3.83 -9.45
CA ARG A 327 10.41 3.88 -8.10
C ARG A 327 11.07 5.22 -7.82
N ILE A 328 10.47 6.00 -6.94
CA ILE A 328 10.98 7.32 -6.56
C ILE A 328 11.74 7.22 -5.24
N VAL A 329 12.99 7.70 -5.24
CA VAL A 329 13.89 7.62 -4.09
C VAL A 329 14.50 8.97 -3.81
N LEU A 330 14.38 9.46 -2.57
CA LEU A 330 15.16 10.63 -2.14
C LEU A 330 16.64 10.24 -2.03
N ASN A 331 17.56 11.05 -2.55
CA ASN A 331 19.00 10.71 -2.57
C ASN A 331 19.60 10.36 -1.20
N THR A 332 19.06 10.94 -0.13
CA THR A 332 19.51 10.69 1.24
C THR A 332 18.74 9.57 1.94
N ASP A 333 17.77 8.95 1.27
CA ASP A 333 16.98 7.88 1.84
C ASP A 333 17.75 6.56 1.80
N ILE A 334 17.80 5.91 2.96
CA ILE A 334 18.44 4.61 3.15
C ILE A 334 17.49 3.45 2.94
N VAL A 335 16.17 3.66 3.07
CA VAL A 335 15.17 2.57 3.00
C VAL A 335 15.21 1.83 1.64
N PRO A 336 15.51 2.49 0.50
CA PRO A 336 15.73 1.79 -0.76
C PRO A 336 17.07 1.06 -0.86
N GLN A 337 18.01 1.27 0.06
CA GLN A 337 19.31 0.59 0.02
C GLN A 337 19.26 -0.80 0.64
N VAL A 338 18.09 -1.17 1.16
CA VAL A 338 17.89 -2.30 2.04
C VAL A 338 16.67 -3.14 1.58
N PRO A 339 16.61 -4.48 1.76
CA PRO A 339 17.70 -5.37 2.17
C PRO A 339 19.01 -5.07 1.45
N PRO A 340 20.16 -5.07 2.17
CA PRO A 340 21.46 -5.11 1.53
C PRO A 340 21.50 -6.29 0.56
N THR A 341 22.22 -6.15 -0.55
CA THR A 341 22.41 -7.26 -1.48
C THR A 341 23.10 -8.46 -0.84
N VAL A 342 23.90 -8.26 0.21
CA VAL A 342 24.59 -9.33 0.93
C VAL A 342 24.36 -9.14 2.42
N LEU A 343 23.47 -9.93 3.01
CA LEU A 343 23.37 -10.09 4.47
C LEU A 343 24.02 -11.39 4.96
N LYS A 344 24.15 -12.39 4.08
CA LYS A 344 24.93 -13.61 4.29
C LYS A 344 25.52 -14.13 2.96
N PRO A 345 26.74 -14.70 2.93
CA PRO A 345 27.37 -15.22 1.70
C PRO A 345 26.63 -16.39 1.02
N ASP A 346 25.64 -16.99 1.69
CA ASP A 346 24.85 -18.13 1.23
C ASP A 346 23.42 -17.77 0.77
N GLN A 347 23.03 -16.49 0.82
CA GLN A 347 21.71 -16.01 0.40
C GLN A 347 21.75 -15.32 -0.97
N THR A 348 20.72 -15.59 -1.78
CA THR A 348 20.42 -14.93 -3.07
C THR A 348 20.22 -13.42 -2.85
N ASN A 349 20.91 -12.60 -3.65
CA ASN A 349 20.85 -11.14 -3.53
C ASN A 349 19.44 -10.63 -3.87
N PHE A 350 18.95 -9.63 -3.12
CA PHE A 350 17.75 -8.88 -3.49
C PHE A 350 18.07 -7.85 -4.59
N TYR A 351 17.14 -7.61 -5.51
CA TYR A 351 17.26 -6.64 -6.59
C TYR A 351 16.07 -5.68 -6.61
N HIS A 352 16.31 -4.46 -7.06
CA HIS A 352 15.25 -3.55 -7.46
C HIS A 352 14.75 -3.87 -8.86
N VAL A 353 13.45 -3.65 -9.08
CA VAL A 353 12.91 -3.47 -10.44
C VAL A 353 13.37 -2.15 -11.03
N ASP A 354 13.27 -2.06 -12.36
CA ASP A 354 13.78 -0.92 -13.13
C ASP A 354 12.94 0.35 -12.94
N GLN A 355 13.24 1.38 -13.75
CA GLN A 355 12.56 2.69 -13.73
C GLN A 355 12.65 3.40 -12.37
N GLY A 356 13.82 3.29 -11.76
CA GLY A 356 14.17 4.07 -10.58
C GLY A 356 14.50 5.52 -10.94
N VAL A 357 14.00 6.45 -10.14
CA VAL A 357 14.26 7.88 -10.24
C VAL A 357 14.71 8.40 -8.89
N ARG A 358 15.91 8.97 -8.85
CA ARG A 358 16.48 9.61 -7.69
C ARG A 358 16.14 11.09 -7.70
N ILE A 359 15.51 11.58 -6.63
CA ILE A 359 15.20 12.99 -6.44
C ILE A 359 16.16 13.65 -5.45
N PHE A 360 16.38 14.94 -5.64
CA PHE A 360 17.28 15.76 -4.84
C PHE A 360 16.57 17.04 -4.43
N LYS A 361 17.00 17.64 -3.32
CA LYS A 361 16.45 18.93 -2.87
C LYS A 361 16.79 20.08 -3.84
N ASP A 362 18.06 20.13 -4.25
CA ASP A 362 18.63 21.29 -4.95
C ASP A 362 19.17 20.90 -6.35
N SER A 363 18.68 19.80 -6.94
CA SER A 363 19.13 19.32 -8.25
C SER A 363 18.03 18.57 -9.00
N PRO A 364 18.06 18.54 -10.35
CA PRO A 364 17.09 17.80 -11.14
C PRO A 364 17.09 16.29 -10.79
N PRO A 365 15.94 15.61 -10.93
CA PRO A 365 15.87 14.16 -10.78
C PRO A 365 16.80 13.43 -11.75
N GLN A 366 17.33 12.29 -11.34
CA GLN A 366 18.24 11.46 -12.14
C GLN A 366 17.72 10.02 -12.21
N LEU A 367 17.78 9.39 -13.37
CA LEU A 367 17.48 7.97 -13.50
C LEU A 367 18.49 7.13 -12.73
N ILE A 368 18.00 6.13 -12.00
CA ILE A 368 18.80 5.12 -11.34
C ILE A 368 19.08 4.02 -12.36
N PRO A 369 20.36 3.66 -12.59
CA PRO A 369 20.71 2.54 -13.47
C PRO A 369 20.04 1.23 -13.03
N SER A 370 19.70 0.37 -13.99
CA SER A 370 19.16 -0.96 -13.73
C SER A 370 20.12 -1.78 -12.86
N GLU A 371 19.58 -2.43 -11.81
CA GLU A 371 20.32 -3.43 -11.04
C GLU A 371 20.32 -4.80 -11.74
N VAL A 372 19.41 -5.00 -12.70
CA VAL A 372 19.22 -6.26 -13.45
C VAL A 372 20.22 -6.36 -14.61
N ASP A 373 20.30 -5.31 -15.43
CA ASP A 373 21.16 -5.23 -16.61
C ASP A 373 22.52 -4.56 -16.30
N GLY A 374 22.63 -3.93 -15.13
CA GLY A 374 23.85 -3.27 -14.65
C GLY A 374 24.76 -4.20 -13.85
N PRO A 375 25.90 -3.67 -13.36
CA PRO A 375 26.69 -4.37 -12.37
C PRO A 375 25.84 -4.61 -11.11
N PRO A 376 26.01 -5.75 -10.42
CA PRO A 376 25.25 -6.04 -9.20
C PRO A 376 25.47 -4.90 -8.19
N PRO A 377 24.44 -4.54 -7.40
CA PRO A 377 24.54 -3.42 -6.47
C PRO A 377 25.69 -3.65 -5.51
N THR A 378 26.48 -2.60 -5.25
CA THR A 378 27.65 -2.69 -4.37
C THR A 378 27.23 -3.27 -3.02
N PRO A 379 27.83 -4.39 -2.58
CA PRO A 379 27.53 -4.96 -1.28
C PRO A 379 27.81 -3.92 -0.20
N PHE A 380 26.81 -3.58 0.61
CA PHE A 380 27.09 -2.95 1.88
C PHE A 380 27.66 -4.04 2.79
N ASN A 381 28.87 -3.81 3.29
CA ASN A 381 29.57 -4.77 4.13
C ASN A 381 28.97 -4.74 5.55
N ILE A 382 27.69 -5.11 5.65
CA ILE A 382 26.90 -5.17 6.86
C ILE A 382 26.92 -6.62 7.30
N THR A 383 27.82 -6.93 8.23
CA THR A 383 28.11 -8.30 8.63
C THR A 383 27.15 -8.82 9.70
N ASN A 384 26.38 -7.92 10.31
CA ASN A 384 25.42 -8.25 11.35
C ASN A 384 24.35 -7.17 11.52
N LEU A 385 23.32 -7.53 12.25
CA LEU A 385 22.13 -6.72 12.49
C LEU A 385 22.41 -5.41 13.25
N ILE A 386 23.43 -5.39 14.12
CA ILE A 386 23.85 -4.19 14.86
C ILE A 386 24.52 -3.18 13.92
N GLU A 387 25.27 -3.64 12.92
CA GLU A 387 25.84 -2.77 11.88
C GLU A 387 24.76 -2.21 10.96
N LEU A 388 23.71 -2.99 10.65
CA LEU A 388 22.54 -2.50 9.90
C LEU A 388 21.82 -1.39 10.69
N ILE A 389 21.57 -1.61 11.99
CA ILE A 389 20.96 -0.62 12.88
C ILE A 389 21.79 0.66 12.93
N LYS A 390 23.11 0.55 13.08
CA LYS A 390 24.01 1.72 13.11
C LYS A 390 24.00 2.46 11.77
N PHE A 391 24.07 1.75 10.66
CA PHE A 391 24.07 2.33 9.32
C PHE A 391 22.74 3.07 9.03
N VAL A 392 21.60 2.47 9.37
CA VAL A 392 20.28 3.13 9.32
C VAL A 392 20.24 4.34 10.25
N GLY A 393 20.72 4.20 11.49
CA GLY A 393 20.79 5.30 12.46
C GLY A 393 21.60 6.50 11.97
N ASP A 394 22.82 6.28 11.48
CA ASP A 394 23.76 7.31 11.04
C ASP A 394 23.27 8.05 9.78
N SER A 395 22.54 7.35 8.89
CA SER A 395 21.91 7.97 7.72
C SER A 395 20.75 8.93 8.05
N THR A 396 20.22 8.88 9.28
CA THR A 396 19.10 9.75 9.71
C THR A 396 19.54 10.95 10.57
N GLU A 397 20.85 11.17 10.74
CA GLU A 397 21.41 12.39 11.38
C GLU A 397 20.91 13.69 10.71
N HIS A 398 20.37 13.61 9.50
CA HIS A 398 19.85 14.73 8.72
C HIS A 398 18.47 15.19 9.21
N CYS A 399 17.74 14.32 9.93
CA CYS A 399 16.46 14.64 10.58
C CYS A 399 16.64 15.44 11.88
N LYS A 400 17.87 15.68 12.34
CA LYS A 400 18.18 16.47 13.53
C LYS A 400 18.37 17.98 13.25
N ARG A 401 17.65 18.55 12.29
CA ARG A 401 17.68 20.01 12.04
C ARG A 401 16.31 20.65 12.22
#